data_AF-A0A1A8EG82-F1
#
_entry.id   AF-A0A1A8EG82-F1
#
_cell.length_a   1.000
_cell.length_b   1.000
_cell.length_c   1.000
_cell.angle_alpha   90.00
_cell.angle_beta   90.00
_cell.angle_gamma   90.00
#
_symmetry.space_group_name_H-M   'P 1'
#
loop_
_entity.id
_entity.type
_entity.pdbx_description
1 polymer ?
#
loop_
_entity_poly.entity_id
_entity_poly.type
_entity_poly.pdbx_seq_one_letter_code
_entity_poly.pdbx_strand_id
1 'polypeptide(L)'
;MQDTAVYRAKCIRDNNWTIYQILQEFPHLMSKGMDVLILHGDASSKLFETWLPIYAEKILYLSRREGKLISSLDGLTQDAIGELSLRQLPCLLPPSAYKLGRGHSAIMVRHTIEECNLAFIHHKPPGTNIHEAKATRPFPYVLTLGNDTQHVSQAFVIIAGQAVEHDTLLQAVDACFKAFFILDIEYPRQCEHVWKFLQTLHNATPPSMKFQEGSRN
;
A
#
# COMPACT_ATOMS: atom_id res chain seq x y z
N MET A 1 15.27 -21.11 -7.44
CA MET A 1 14.55 -19.81 -7.30
C MET A 1 13.46 -19.89 -6.26
N GLN A 2 12.57 -20.90 -6.31
CA GLN A 2 11.51 -21.08 -5.31
C GLN A 2 12.04 -21.30 -3.88
N ASP A 3 13.01 -22.19 -3.71
CA ASP A 3 13.63 -22.44 -2.40
C ASP A 3 14.28 -21.19 -1.79
N THR A 4 14.81 -20.31 -2.64
CA THR A 4 15.43 -19.04 -2.23
C THR A 4 14.38 -18.07 -1.68
N ALA A 5 13.23 -17.92 -2.33
CA ALA A 5 12.16 -17.04 -1.87
C ALA A 5 11.53 -17.56 -0.56
N VAL A 6 11.31 -18.88 -0.46
CA VAL A 6 10.80 -19.52 0.76
C VAL A 6 11.78 -19.37 1.92
N TYR A 7 13.08 -19.56 1.68
CA TYR A 7 14.12 -19.35 2.67
C TYR A 7 14.13 -17.92 3.21
N ARG A 8 14.12 -16.92 2.32
CA ARG A 8 14.09 -15.50 2.71
C ARG A 8 12.87 -15.17 3.55
N ALA A 9 11.68 -15.60 3.12
CA ALA A 9 10.45 -15.36 3.85
C ALA A 9 10.49 -15.97 5.26
N LYS A 10 11.07 -17.16 5.40
CA LYS A 10 11.29 -17.78 6.72
C LYS A 10 12.26 -16.96 7.57
N CYS A 11 13.40 -16.55 7.01
CA CYS A 11 14.39 -15.74 7.73
C CYS A 11 13.80 -14.42 8.24
N ILE A 12 13.03 -13.71 7.40
CA ILE A 12 12.39 -12.44 7.77
C ILE A 12 11.46 -12.64 8.98
N ARG A 13 10.61 -13.68 8.93
CA ARG A 13 9.68 -14.01 10.02
C ARG A 13 10.36 -14.36 11.33
N ASP A 14 11.38 -15.21 11.26
CA ASP A 14 11.99 -15.80 12.45
C ASP A 14 12.86 -14.79 13.22
N ASN A 15 13.32 -13.70 12.57
CA ASN A 15 14.31 -12.78 13.14
C ASN A 15 13.75 -11.42 13.59
N ASN A 16 12.47 -11.11 13.36
CA ASN A 16 11.83 -9.83 13.73
C ASN A 16 12.66 -8.59 13.34
N TRP A 17 13.23 -8.62 12.13
CA TRP A 17 14.10 -7.57 11.62
C TRP A 17 13.34 -6.31 11.22
N THR A 18 14.00 -5.16 11.37
CA THR A 18 13.57 -3.92 10.73
C THR A 18 13.70 -4.03 9.21
N ILE A 19 12.93 -3.23 8.45
CA ILE A 19 13.05 -3.17 6.98
C ILE A 19 14.49 -2.90 6.55
N TYR A 20 15.21 -2.05 7.27
CA TYR A 20 16.61 -1.75 6.97
C TYR A 20 17.50 -3.00 7.09
N GLN A 21 17.36 -3.78 8.18
CA GLN A 21 18.09 -5.03 8.37
C GLN A 21 17.74 -6.08 7.30
N ILE A 22 16.45 -6.19 6.94
CA ILE A 22 16.00 -7.10 5.87
C ILE A 22 16.69 -6.73 4.54
N LEU A 23 16.74 -5.43 4.20
CA LEU A 23 17.35 -4.98 2.96
C LEU A 23 18.88 -5.00 2.99
N GLN A 24 19.51 -4.95 4.17
CA GLN A 24 20.95 -5.22 4.27
C GLN A 24 21.28 -6.68 3.99
N GLU A 25 20.48 -7.61 4.52
CA GLU A 25 20.65 -9.05 4.29
C GLU A 25 20.25 -9.46 2.87
N PHE A 26 19.17 -8.87 2.35
CA PHE A 26 18.63 -9.14 1.02
C PHE A 26 18.51 -7.86 0.17
N PRO A 27 19.63 -7.27 -0.31
CA PRO A 27 19.62 -5.99 -1.04
C PRO A 27 18.78 -5.97 -2.31
N HIS A 28 18.58 -7.13 -2.95
CA HIS A 28 17.84 -7.28 -4.19
C HIS A 28 16.39 -7.74 -4.01
N LEU A 29 15.91 -7.84 -2.76
CA LEU A 29 14.59 -8.37 -2.43
C LEU A 29 13.46 -7.63 -3.19
N MET A 30 13.60 -6.32 -3.36
CA MET A 30 12.61 -5.46 -4.03
C MET A 30 12.82 -5.32 -5.55
N SER A 31 13.96 -5.75 -6.08
CA SER A 31 14.40 -5.40 -7.43
C SER A 31 13.73 -6.20 -8.57
N LYS A 32 12.98 -7.27 -8.25
CA LYS A 32 12.38 -8.13 -9.30
C LYS A 32 10.94 -8.58 -9.08
N GLY A 33 10.31 -8.31 -7.93
CA GLY A 33 8.95 -8.80 -7.64
C GLY A 33 8.77 -10.34 -7.68
N MET A 34 9.84 -11.09 -8.00
CA MET A 34 9.82 -12.54 -8.23
C MET A 34 9.41 -13.30 -6.97
N ASP A 35 9.82 -12.83 -5.79
CA ASP A 35 9.49 -13.49 -4.53
C ASP A 35 7.98 -13.40 -4.26
N VAL A 36 7.29 -12.33 -4.68
CA VAL A 36 5.82 -12.23 -4.60
C VAL A 36 5.15 -13.24 -5.53
N LEU A 37 5.60 -13.29 -6.78
CA LEU A 37 5.04 -14.21 -7.78
C LEU A 37 5.23 -15.66 -7.33
N ILE A 38 6.39 -15.99 -6.76
CA ILE A 38 6.69 -17.32 -6.24
C ILE A 38 5.85 -17.65 -5.00
N LEU A 39 5.66 -16.70 -4.08
CA LEU A 39 4.95 -16.93 -2.82
C LEU A 39 3.43 -16.84 -2.95
N HIS A 40 2.92 -16.11 -3.95
CA HIS A 40 1.50 -15.76 -4.07
C HIS A 40 0.90 -16.02 -5.45
N GLY A 41 1.68 -16.50 -6.42
CA GLY A 41 1.19 -16.95 -7.73
C GLY A 41 0.36 -15.89 -8.46
N ASP A 42 -0.72 -16.34 -9.11
CA ASP A 42 -1.65 -15.52 -9.88
C ASP A 42 -2.35 -14.43 -9.05
N ALA A 43 -2.42 -14.60 -7.73
CA ALA A 43 -2.95 -13.56 -6.87
C ALA A 43 -2.15 -12.27 -7.07
N SER A 44 -0.82 -12.35 -7.24
CA SER A 44 0.07 -11.20 -7.36
C SER A 44 -0.35 -10.15 -8.41
N SER A 45 -1.01 -10.50 -9.51
CA SER A 45 -1.43 -9.53 -10.54
C SER A 45 -2.87 -9.03 -10.39
N LYS A 46 -3.66 -9.67 -9.52
CA LYS A 46 -5.13 -9.53 -9.50
C LYS A 46 -5.60 -8.10 -9.19
N LEU A 47 -4.91 -7.39 -8.30
CA LEU A 47 -5.27 -5.99 -8.00
C LEU A 47 -5.11 -5.11 -9.25
N PHE A 48 -3.96 -5.21 -9.91
CA PHE A 48 -3.67 -4.48 -11.13
C PHE A 48 -4.66 -4.79 -12.25
N GLU A 49 -4.96 -6.07 -12.49
CA GLU A 49 -5.85 -6.52 -13.56
C GLU A 49 -7.31 -6.12 -13.36
N THR A 50 -7.77 -6.05 -12.11
CA THR A 50 -9.19 -5.82 -11.81
C THR A 50 -9.52 -4.38 -11.42
N TRP A 51 -8.53 -3.57 -11.02
CA TRP A 51 -8.79 -2.23 -10.48
C TRP A 51 -9.56 -1.33 -11.44
N LEU A 52 -8.99 -1.06 -12.62
CA LEU A 52 -9.60 -0.24 -13.65
C LEU A 52 -10.93 -0.81 -14.15
N PRO A 53 -11.01 -2.07 -14.63
CA PRO A 53 -12.23 -2.57 -15.26
C PRO A 53 -13.39 -2.84 -14.29
N ILE A 54 -13.13 -3.05 -12.99
CA ILE A 54 -14.18 -3.53 -12.05
C ILE A 54 -14.43 -2.55 -10.91
N TYR A 55 -13.39 -1.92 -10.36
CA TYR A 55 -13.48 -1.21 -9.08
C TYR A 55 -13.44 0.32 -9.20
N ALA A 56 -12.62 0.86 -10.09
CA ALA A 56 -12.37 2.30 -10.18
C ALA A 56 -13.67 3.12 -10.35
N GLU A 57 -14.52 2.76 -11.32
CA GLU A 57 -15.80 3.45 -11.53
C GLU A 57 -16.75 3.31 -10.35
N LYS A 58 -16.79 2.15 -9.69
CA LYS A 58 -17.65 1.93 -8.52
C LYS A 58 -17.23 2.80 -7.35
N ILE A 59 -15.92 2.92 -7.13
CA ILE A 59 -15.35 3.79 -6.10
C ILE A 59 -15.71 5.25 -6.38
N LEU A 60 -15.53 5.73 -7.62
CA LEU A 60 -15.88 7.11 -7.98
C LEU A 60 -17.38 7.38 -7.90
N TYR A 61 -18.21 6.40 -8.29
CA TYR A 61 -19.66 6.48 -8.14
C TYR A 61 -20.06 6.63 -6.67
N LEU A 62 -19.47 5.84 -5.77
CA LEU A 62 -19.71 5.94 -4.33
C LEU A 62 -19.24 7.30 -3.79
N SER A 63 -18.05 7.77 -4.16
CA SER A 63 -17.54 9.09 -3.78
C SER A 63 -18.48 10.23 -4.21
N ARG A 64 -19.00 10.17 -5.44
CA ARG A 64 -19.97 11.15 -5.93
C ARG A 64 -21.25 11.12 -5.11
N ARG A 65 -21.79 9.92 -4.84
CA ARG A 65 -23.04 9.74 -4.08
C ARG A 65 -22.92 10.25 -2.64
N GLU A 66 -21.74 10.12 -2.03
CA GLU A 66 -21.46 10.62 -0.68
C GLU A 66 -21.02 12.09 -0.64
N GLY A 67 -20.93 12.78 -1.79
CA GLY A 67 -20.49 14.17 -1.85
C GLY A 67 -19.00 14.38 -1.51
N LYS A 68 -18.19 13.32 -1.60
CA LYS A 68 -16.76 13.29 -1.22
C LYS A 68 -15.81 13.38 -2.42
N LEU A 69 -16.35 13.51 -3.63
CA LEU A 69 -15.56 13.56 -4.84
C LEU A 69 -14.64 14.80 -4.84
N ILE A 70 -13.34 14.57 -5.02
CA ILE A 70 -12.29 15.60 -4.86
C ILE A 70 -12.11 16.41 -6.15
N SER A 71 -12.51 15.88 -7.31
CA SER A 71 -12.36 16.52 -8.62
C SER A 71 -13.45 16.10 -9.62
N SER A 72 -13.62 16.85 -10.72
CA SER A 72 -14.52 16.46 -11.80
C SER A 72 -14.06 15.16 -12.48
N LEU A 73 -15.01 14.39 -13.04
CA LEU A 73 -14.73 13.19 -13.83
C LEU A 73 -14.69 13.45 -15.34
N ASP A 74 -15.07 14.65 -15.79
CA ASP A 74 -15.29 14.92 -17.21
C ASP A 74 -13.96 14.94 -17.98
N GLY A 75 -13.91 14.17 -19.08
CA GLY A 75 -12.75 14.14 -19.98
C GLY A 75 -11.49 13.46 -19.42
N LEU A 76 -11.59 12.74 -18.28
CA LEU A 76 -10.46 12.01 -17.71
C LEU A 76 -10.07 10.80 -18.58
N THR A 77 -8.76 10.55 -18.67
CA THR A 77 -8.21 9.31 -19.23
C THR A 77 -8.50 8.14 -18.29
N GLN A 78 -8.39 6.89 -18.79
CA GLN A 78 -8.55 5.71 -17.93
C GLN A 78 -7.54 5.68 -16.78
N ASP A 79 -6.30 6.09 -17.02
CA ASP A 79 -5.29 6.17 -15.97
C ASP A 79 -5.70 7.20 -14.90
N ALA A 80 -6.11 8.40 -15.31
CA ALA A 80 -6.59 9.43 -14.36
C ALA A 80 -7.82 8.97 -13.56
N ILE A 81 -8.72 8.18 -14.15
CA ILE A 81 -9.84 7.53 -13.44
C ILE A 81 -9.31 6.56 -12.37
N GLY A 82 -8.34 5.71 -12.73
CA GLY A 82 -7.68 4.79 -11.81
C GLY A 82 -7.01 5.53 -10.64
N GLU A 83 -6.25 6.59 -10.95
CA GLU A 83 -5.55 7.41 -9.97
C GLU A 83 -6.50 8.11 -9.00
N LEU A 84 -7.52 8.78 -9.54
CA LEU A 84 -8.52 9.46 -8.73
C LEU A 84 -9.24 8.46 -7.84
N SER A 85 -9.64 7.29 -8.37
CA SER A 85 -10.32 6.27 -7.58
C SER A 85 -9.48 5.77 -6.41
N LEU A 86 -8.16 5.61 -6.57
CA LEU A 86 -7.25 5.25 -5.48
C LEU A 86 -7.19 6.35 -4.41
N ARG A 87 -7.05 7.61 -4.82
CA ARG A 87 -7.01 8.76 -3.89
C ARG A 87 -8.32 8.96 -3.11
N GLN A 88 -9.44 8.44 -3.61
CA GLN A 88 -10.74 8.52 -2.92
C GLN A 88 -10.89 7.53 -1.75
N LEU A 89 -10.09 6.46 -1.70
CA LEU A 89 -10.29 5.39 -0.73
C LEU A 89 -10.27 5.85 0.74
N PRO A 90 -9.32 6.69 1.19
CA PRO A 90 -9.30 7.17 2.58
C PRO A 90 -10.56 7.94 3.00
N CYS A 91 -11.23 8.61 2.06
CA CYS A 91 -12.47 9.34 2.33
C CYS A 91 -13.69 8.42 2.41
N LEU A 92 -13.71 7.34 1.63
CA LEU A 92 -14.81 6.36 1.61
C LEU A 92 -14.69 5.33 2.72
N LEU A 93 -13.48 5.02 3.15
CA LEU A 93 -13.17 4.04 4.18
C LEU A 93 -12.69 4.80 5.42
N PRO A 94 -13.58 5.19 6.35
CA PRO A 94 -13.18 6.00 7.49
C PRO A 94 -12.24 5.23 8.43
N PRO A 95 -11.20 5.88 9.00
CA PRO A 95 -10.34 5.26 9.99
C PRO A 95 -11.12 4.84 11.25
N SER A 96 -10.98 3.56 11.62
CA SER A 96 -11.55 3.03 12.86
C SER A 96 -10.74 3.51 14.07
N ALA A 97 -11.45 3.91 15.13
CA ALA A 97 -10.82 4.21 16.40
C ALA A 97 -10.31 2.91 17.05
N TYR A 98 -9.15 2.98 17.71
CA TYR A 98 -8.59 1.85 18.45
C TYR A 98 -8.08 2.30 19.83
N LYS A 99 -7.93 1.33 20.74
CA LYS A 99 -7.40 1.59 22.08
C LYS A 99 -5.90 1.36 22.10
N LEU A 100 -5.16 2.34 22.61
CA LEU A 100 -3.73 2.24 22.87
C LEU A 100 -3.52 2.15 24.39
N GLY A 101 -2.81 1.13 24.87
CA GLY A 101 -2.61 0.87 26.30
C GLY A 101 -3.56 -0.19 26.88
N ARG A 102 -3.55 -0.34 28.21
CA ARG A 102 -4.36 -1.36 28.93
C ARG A 102 -5.12 -0.73 30.09
N GLY A 103 -6.34 -1.23 30.35
CA GLY A 103 -7.14 -0.81 31.51
C GLY A 103 -7.61 0.65 31.43
N HIS A 104 -7.72 1.31 32.59
CA HIS A 104 -8.24 2.68 32.69
C HIS A 104 -7.35 3.76 32.05
N SER A 105 -6.10 3.46 31.72
CA SER A 105 -5.19 4.37 31.01
C SER A 105 -5.25 4.22 29.49
N ALA A 106 -6.15 3.37 28.96
CA ALA A 106 -6.26 3.16 27.53
C ALA A 106 -6.76 4.42 26.81
N ILE A 107 -5.95 4.96 25.90
CA ILE A 107 -6.30 6.13 25.10
C ILE A 107 -6.99 5.66 23.83
N MET A 108 -8.15 6.26 23.53
CA MET A 108 -8.81 6.04 22.24
C MET A 108 -8.13 6.91 21.19
N VAL A 109 -7.46 6.28 20.23
CA VAL A 109 -6.80 6.93 19.11
C VAL A 109 -7.71 6.82 17.89
N ARG A 110 -7.89 7.93 17.18
CA ARG A 110 -8.59 7.97 15.90
C ARG A 110 -7.81 8.85 14.93
N HIS A 111 -7.38 8.27 13.83
CA HIS A 111 -6.68 9.01 12.79
C HIS A 111 -7.65 9.86 11.96
N THR A 112 -7.17 11.01 11.52
CA THR A 112 -7.85 11.87 10.56
C THR A 112 -7.74 11.31 9.15
N ILE A 113 -8.62 11.77 8.24
CA ILE A 113 -8.52 11.42 6.82
C ILE A 113 -7.18 11.91 6.24
N GLU A 114 -6.67 13.06 6.70
CA GLU A 114 -5.40 13.59 6.24
C GLU A 114 -4.22 12.71 6.64
N GLU A 115 -4.18 12.24 7.90
CA GLU A 115 -3.17 11.26 8.32
C GLU A 115 -3.25 9.96 7.53
N CYS A 116 -4.46 9.53 7.16
CA CYS A 116 -4.69 8.36 6.32
C CYS A 116 -4.16 8.58 4.90
N ASN A 117 -4.49 9.72 4.28
CA ASN A 117 -3.97 10.11 2.96
C ASN A 117 -2.45 10.09 2.95
N LEU A 118 -1.83 10.79 3.91
CA LEU A 118 -0.37 10.86 4.02
C LEU A 118 0.26 9.48 4.16
N ALA A 119 -0.34 8.58 4.94
CA ALA A 119 0.18 7.22 5.15
C ALA A 119 -0.04 6.28 3.95
N PHE A 120 -1.13 6.47 3.19
CA PHE A 120 -1.48 5.65 2.04
C PHE A 120 -0.78 6.13 0.76
N ILE A 121 -1.11 7.34 0.30
CA ILE A 121 -0.55 8.00 -0.88
C ILE A 121 -0.13 9.41 -0.48
N HIS A 122 1.17 9.57 -0.22
CA HIS A 122 1.75 10.87 0.07
C HIS A 122 1.87 11.67 -1.23
N HIS A 123 0.97 12.62 -1.44
CA HIS A 123 1.02 13.49 -2.61
C HIS A 123 1.87 14.73 -2.36
N LYS A 124 2.62 15.15 -3.38
CA LYS A 124 3.40 16.39 -3.39
C LYS A 124 3.27 17.09 -4.74
N PRO A 125 3.38 18.43 -4.76
CA PRO A 125 3.39 19.20 -6.00
C PRO A 125 4.54 18.80 -6.95
N PRO A 126 4.43 19.09 -8.25
CA PRO A 126 5.51 18.87 -9.21
C PRO A 126 6.74 19.70 -8.85
N GLY A 127 7.93 19.21 -9.19
CA GLY A 127 9.21 19.91 -8.91
C GLY A 127 9.69 19.82 -7.46
N THR A 128 8.96 19.12 -6.58
CA THR A 128 9.43 18.84 -5.21
C THR A 128 10.65 17.92 -5.26
N ASN A 129 11.71 18.27 -4.52
CA ASN A 129 12.88 17.41 -4.37
C ASN A 129 12.48 16.11 -3.67
N ILE A 130 12.71 14.97 -4.33
CA ILE A 130 12.34 13.65 -3.80
C ILE A 130 13.04 13.33 -2.48
N HIS A 131 14.29 13.78 -2.28
CA HIS A 131 15.01 13.55 -1.04
C HIS A 131 14.37 14.29 0.16
N GLU A 132 13.75 15.44 -0.09
CA GLU A 132 13.03 16.22 0.91
C GLU A 132 11.57 15.76 1.08
N ALA A 133 10.97 15.26 -0.01
CA ALA A 133 9.61 14.72 0.00
C ALA A 133 9.49 13.42 0.79
N LYS A 134 10.59 12.66 0.87
CA LYS A 134 10.65 11.41 1.64
C LYS A 134 10.46 11.68 3.13
N ALA A 135 9.47 11.01 3.71
CA ALA A 135 9.29 10.92 5.13
C ALA A 135 9.98 9.64 5.64
N THR A 136 10.72 9.75 6.73
CA THR A 136 11.22 8.58 7.45
C THR A 136 10.03 7.87 8.09
N ARG A 137 9.70 6.67 7.60
CA ARG A 137 8.59 5.86 8.10
C ARG A 137 9.05 4.41 8.31
N PRO A 138 8.52 3.71 9.34
CA PRO A 138 8.86 2.33 9.60
C PRO A 138 8.14 1.33 8.68
N PHE A 139 7.44 1.82 7.66
CA PHE A 139 6.64 1.04 6.72
C PHE A 139 6.76 1.61 5.29
N PRO A 140 6.57 0.78 4.26
CA PRO A 140 6.54 1.23 2.88
C PRO A 140 5.31 2.09 2.62
N TYR A 141 5.45 3.09 1.76
CA TYR A 141 4.34 3.96 1.37
C TYR A 141 4.52 4.49 -0.05
N VAL A 142 3.43 4.92 -0.67
CA VAL A 142 3.46 5.51 -2.01
C VAL A 142 3.71 7.01 -1.91
N LEU A 143 4.66 7.52 -2.68
CA LEU A 143 4.90 8.95 -2.90
C LEU A 143 4.54 9.29 -4.34
N THR A 144 3.72 10.32 -4.53
CA THR A 144 3.42 10.83 -5.87
C THR A 144 3.82 12.28 -6.00
N LEU A 145 4.37 12.63 -7.16
CA LEU A 145 4.55 14.00 -7.59
C LEU A 145 3.51 14.28 -8.68
N GLY A 146 2.81 15.39 -8.59
CA GLY A 146 1.82 15.77 -9.59
C GLY A 146 1.01 16.97 -9.16
N ASN A 147 0.12 17.41 -10.02
CA ASN A 147 -0.83 18.45 -9.67
C ASN A 147 -2.05 17.82 -8.97
N ASP A 148 -2.68 18.55 -8.05
CA ASP A 148 -3.86 18.05 -7.32
C ASP A 148 -5.05 17.76 -8.24
N THR A 149 -5.10 18.45 -9.38
CA THR A 149 -6.19 18.40 -10.36
C THR A 149 -5.86 17.66 -11.65
N GLN A 150 -4.61 17.18 -11.81
CA GLN A 150 -4.15 16.48 -13.02
C GLN A 150 -3.55 15.13 -12.67
N HIS A 151 -3.16 14.39 -13.71
CA HIS A 151 -2.48 13.09 -13.61
C HIS A 151 -1.22 13.17 -12.73
N VAL A 152 -0.90 12.07 -12.04
CA VAL A 152 0.39 11.90 -11.34
C VAL A 152 1.52 11.98 -12.37
N SER A 153 2.44 12.91 -12.21
CA SER A 153 3.60 12.99 -13.12
C SER A 153 4.62 11.90 -12.83
N GLN A 154 4.80 11.53 -11.55
CA GLN A 154 5.72 10.48 -11.12
C GLN A 154 5.19 9.75 -9.90
N ALA A 155 5.33 8.43 -9.88
CA ALA A 155 4.91 7.58 -8.78
C ALA A 155 6.09 6.76 -8.25
N PHE A 156 6.23 6.73 -6.93
CA PHE A 156 7.30 6.00 -6.25
C PHE A 156 6.74 5.16 -5.10
N VAL A 157 7.39 4.04 -4.84
CA VAL A 157 7.29 3.35 -3.54
C VAL A 157 8.53 3.70 -2.73
N ILE A 158 8.32 4.22 -1.53
CA ILE A 158 9.41 4.54 -0.60
C ILE A 158 9.56 3.40 0.40
N ILE A 159 10.74 2.79 0.45
CA ILE A 159 11.07 1.67 1.34
C ILE A 159 12.43 1.93 2.00
N ALA A 160 12.46 2.03 3.32
CA ALA A 160 13.68 2.36 4.08
C ALA A 160 14.45 3.58 3.51
N GLY A 161 13.72 4.61 3.07
CA GLY A 161 14.29 5.83 2.49
C GLY A 161 14.75 5.72 1.03
N GLN A 162 14.71 4.53 0.43
CA GLN A 162 14.94 4.36 -1.01
C GLN A 162 13.65 4.62 -1.78
N ALA A 163 13.75 5.27 -2.94
CA ALA A 163 12.62 5.48 -3.85
C ALA A 163 12.74 4.53 -5.03
N VAL A 164 11.70 3.76 -5.28
CA VAL A 164 11.56 2.91 -6.47
C VAL A 164 10.49 3.52 -7.35
N GLU A 165 10.86 3.96 -8.55
CA GLU A 165 9.95 4.60 -9.52
C GLU A 165 9.10 3.55 -10.25
N HIS A 166 7.87 3.93 -10.57
CA HIS A 166 6.90 3.13 -11.32
C HIS A 166 6.20 3.99 -12.38
N ASP A 167 5.74 3.35 -13.46
CA ASP A 167 5.17 4.07 -14.60
C ASP A 167 3.80 4.70 -14.26
N THR A 168 3.04 4.07 -13.36
CA THR A 168 1.72 4.55 -12.93
C THR A 168 1.53 4.47 -11.42
N LEU A 169 0.61 5.29 -10.89
CA LEU A 169 0.22 5.20 -9.48
C LEU A 169 -0.35 3.81 -9.12
N LEU A 170 -1.13 3.19 -10.01
CA LEU A 170 -1.68 1.86 -9.76
C LEU A 170 -0.56 0.82 -9.59
N GLN A 171 0.48 0.88 -10.42
CA GLN A 171 1.66 0.03 -10.27
C GLN A 171 2.39 0.29 -8.94
N ALA A 172 2.56 1.56 -8.55
CA ALA A 172 3.18 1.89 -7.26
C ALA A 172 2.35 1.39 -6.06
N VAL A 173 1.02 1.53 -6.08
CA VAL A 173 0.13 1.00 -5.02
C VAL A 173 0.22 -0.51 -4.95
N ASP A 174 0.20 -1.20 -6.09
CA ASP A 174 0.32 -2.65 -6.15
C ASP A 174 1.69 -3.14 -5.64
N ALA A 175 2.78 -2.49 -6.07
CA ALA A 175 4.12 -2.79 -5.58
C ALA A 175 4.26 -2.53 -4.06
N CYS A 176 3.69 -1.43 -3.56
CA CYS A 176 3.67 -1.12 -2.14
C CYS A 176 2.83 -2.14 -1.35
N PHE A 177 1.67 -2.54 -1.86
CA PHE A 177 0.83 -3.58 -1.27
C PHE A 177 1.62 -4.89 -1.12
N LYS A 178 2.32 -5.30 -2.18
CA LYS A 178 3.19 -6.48 -2.20
C LYS A 178 4.36 -6.38 -1.23
N ALA A 179 4.94 -5.19 -1.06
CA ALA A 179 6.04 -4.97 -0.13
C ALA A 179 5.69 -5.37 1.31
N PHE A 180 4.45 -5.15 1.76
CA PHE A 180 4.00 -5.59 3.09
C PHE A 180 4.09 -7.12 3.28
N PHE A 181 3.82 -7.89 2.23
CA PHE A 181 3.93 -9.36 2.26
C PHE A 181 5.37 -9.85 2.18
N ILE A 182 6.18 -9.23 1.31
CA ILE A 182 7.60 -9.59 1.14
C ILE A 182 8.37 -9.35 2.43
N LEU A 183 8.12 -8.19 3.07
CA LEU A 183 8.81 -7.76 4.27
C LEU A 183 8.20 -8.32 5.56
N ASP A 184 7.08 -9.05 5.45
CA ASP A 184 6.27 -9.56 6.56
C ASP A 184 5.99 -8.53 7.67
N ILE A 185 5.40 -7.41 7.27
CA ILE A 185 5.10 -6.29 8.18
C ILE A 185 3.61 -5.98 8.17
N GLU A 186 3.12 -5.48 9.31
CA GLU A 186 1.73 -5.04 9.43
C GLU A 186 1.48 -3.74 8.64
N TYR A 187 0.24 -3.57 8.18
CA TYR A 187 -0.18 -2.29 7.61
C TYR A 187 -0.17 -1.18 8.65
N PRO A 188 0.19 0.06 8.27
CA PRO A 188 0.18 1.19 9.19
C PRO A 188 -1.23 1.50 9.69
N ARG A 189 -1.38 1.74 11.00
CA ARG A 189 -2.69 1.98 11.67
C ARG A 189 -3.51 3.09 11.01
N GLN A 190 -2.83 4.12 10.50
CA GLN A 190 -3.42 5.28 9.83
C GLN A 190 -4.26 4.90 8.61
N CYS A 191 -3.85 3.90 7.83
CA CYS A 191 -4.53 3.47 6.61
C CYS A 191 -4.70 1.94 6.52
N GLU A 192 -4.67 1.26 7.66
CA GLU A 192 -4.83 -0.20 7.78
C GLU A 192 -6.13 -0.67 7.09
N HIS A 193 -7.21 0.08 7.26
CA HIS A 193 -8.52 -0.21 6.68
C HIS A 193 -8.51 -0.11 5.15
N VAL A 194 -7.74 0.83 4.57
CA VAL A 194 -7.58 0.96 3.12
C VAL A 194 -6.83 -0.25 2.58
N TRP A 195 -5.69 -0.62 3.19
CA TRP A 195 -4.92 -1.79 2.77
C TRP A 195 -5.68 -3.10 2.95
N LYS A 196 -6.44 -3.26 4.05
CA LYS A 196 -7.32 -4.41 4.25
C LYS A 196 -8.42 -4.49 3.20
N PHE A 197 -9.02 -3.36 2.82
CA PHE A 197 -9.99 -3.33 1.72
C PHE A 197 -9.35 -3.83 0.43
N LEU A 198 -8.19 -3.30 0.04
CA LEU A 198 -7.46 -3.78 -1.15
C LEU A 198 -7.15 -5.27 -1.06
N GLN A 199 -6.76 -5.75 0.13
CA GLN A 199 -6.53 -7.17 0.39
C GLN A 199 -7.78 -8.03 0.19
N THR A 200 -8.97 -7.56 0.61
CA THR A 200 -10.23 -8.28 0.39
C THR A 200 -10.60 -8.39 -1.07
N LEU A 201 -10.33 -7.35 -1.88
CA LEU A 201 -10.56 -7.41 -3.33
C LEU A 201 -9.64 -8.43 -3.99
N HIS A 202 -8.43 -8.55 -3.45
CA HIS A 202 -7.42 -9.48 -3.90
C HIS A 202 -7.67 -10.93 -3.45
N ASN A 203 -8.56 -11.18 -2.47
CA ASN A 203 -8.69 -12.45 -1.75
C ASN A 203 -7.37 -12.93 -1.10
N ALA A 204 -6.47 -12.03 -0.72
CA ALA A 204 -5.21 -12.40 -0.08
C ALA A 204 -5.41 -12.69 1.43
N THR A 205 -4.77 -13.72 1.95
CA THR A 205 -4.64 -13.94 3.41
C THR A 205 -3.72 -12.87 4.03
N PRO A 206 -3.99 -12.36 5.24
CA PRO A 206 -3.15 -11.33 5.87
C PRO A 206 -1.70 -11.79 6.08
N PRO A 207 -0.70 -10.89 6.08
CA PRO A 207 0.70 -11.24 6.33
C PRO A 207 0.89 -12.09 7.60
N SER A 208 0.25 -11.68 8.70
CA SER A 208 0.33 -12.34 10.01
C SER A 208 -0.40 -13.67 10.15
N MET A 209 -1.19 -14.10 9.15
CA MET A 209 -2.01 -15.33 9.22
C MET A 209 -1.45 -16.50 8.41
N LYS A 210 -0.40 -16.31 7.59
CA LYS A 210 -0.10 -17.27 6.51
C LYS A 210 0.66 -18.56 6.87
N PHE A 211 1.05 -18.83 8.11
CA PHE A 211 1.81 -20.06 8.41
C PHE A 211 1.50 -20.76 9.76
N GLN A 212 0.32 -20.57 10.34
CA GLN A 212 -0.13 -21.45 11.44
C GLN A 212 -0.67 -22.81 10.98
N GLU A 213 -0.89 -23.01 9.67
CA GLU A 213 -1.25 -24.32 9.11
C GLU A 213 -0.02 -25.03 8.53
N GLY A 214 0.78 -25.62 9.41
CA GLY A 214 1.91 -26.47 9.03
C GLY A 214 2.47 -27.31 10.19
N SER A 215 1.70 -27.47 11.27
CA SER A 215 2.08 -28.31 12.41
C SER A 215 0.84 -28.92 13.04
N ARG A 216 0.16 -29.78 12.27
CA ARG A 216 -0.67 -30.85 12.83
C ARG A 216 -0.47 -32.13 12.02
N ASN A 217 0.30 -33.01 12.67
CA ASN A 217 0.49 -34.45 12.49
C ASN A 217 1.24 -34.93 11.24
#